data_AF-A0A9D6TC42-F1
#
_entry.id   AF-A0A9D6TC42-F1
#
_cell.length_a   1.000
_cell.length_b   1.000
_cell.length_c   1.000
_cell.angle_alpha   90.00
_cell.angle_beta   90.00
_cell.angle_gamma   90.00
#
_symmetry.space_group_name_H-M   'P 1'
#
loop_
_entity.id
_entity.type
_entity.pdbx_description
1 polymer ?
#
loop_
_entity_poly.entity_id
_entity_poly.type
_entity_poly.pdbx_seq_one_letter_code
_entity_poly.pdbx_strand_id
1 'polypeptide(L)'
;MILDDVSLAGNQAPAANDPSHSGQRPGGFFALRMQRLAAFEREFIAGLLERHCGDVAAAAREAQLPRGTLYRLLKKHSLNPKAFRGTQPSVTSV
;
A
#
# COMPACT_ATOMS: atom_id res chain seq x y z
N MET A 1 -39.08 36.37 47.75
CA MET A 1 -38.37 36.31 46.44
C MET A 1 -36.94 35.86 46.79
N ILE A 2 -36.63 34.56 46.75
CA ILE A 2 -36.21 33.79 45.55
C ILE A 2 -34.92 34.43 44.98
N LEU A 3 -33.72 33.85 44.95
CA LEU A 3 -33.23 32.45 44.96
C LEU A 3 -31.77 32.46 45.49
N ASP A 4 -31.43 31.55 46.39
CA ASP A 4 -30.03 31.22 46.73
C ASP A 4 -29.43 30.37 45.63
N ASP A 5 -28.27 30.81 45.15
CA ASP A 5 -27.50 30.23 44.04
C ASP A 5 -26.92 28.86 44.40
N VAL A 6 -26.85 28.03 43.36
CA VAL A 6 -26.74 26.57 43.37
C VAL A 6 -25.44 26.07 44.01
N SER A 7 -25.61 25.14 44.95
CA SER A 7 -24.56 24.28 45.51
C SER A 7 -23.87 23.45 44.42
N LEU A 8 -22.60 23.75 44.15
CA LEU A 8 -21.67 22.96 43.32
C LEU A 8 -20.65 22.25 44.21
N ALA A 9 -21.05 21.11 44.78
CA ALA A 9 -20.10 20.13 45.31
C ALA A 9 -20.65 18.71 45.10
N GLY A 10 -20.03 18.00 44.17
CA GLY A 10 -20.43 16.64 43.78
C GLY A 10 -19.33 15.88 43.06
N ASN A 11 -18.19 15.75 43.74
CA ASN A 11 -17.26 14.62 43.79
C ASN A 11 -16.87 13.83 42.51
N GLN A 12 -15.57 13.59 42.44
CA GLN A 12 -14.76 12.98 41.40
C GLN A 12 -14.95 11.46 41.26
N ALA A 13 -14.98 10.93 40.03
CA ALA A 13 -14.43 9.62 39.69
C ALA A 13 -14.09 9.52 38.18
N PRO A 14 -12.96 8.90 37.82
CA PRO A 14 -12.49 8.80 36.44
C PRO A 14 -13.32 7.75 35.70
N ALA A 15 -14.11 8.18 34.72
CA ALA A 15 -14.70 7.24 33.78
C ALA A 15 -13.55 6.59 33.01
N ALA A 16 -13.31 5.34 33.37
CA ALA A 16 -12.44 4.37 32.74
C ALA A 16 -12.21 4.68 31.26
N ASN A 17 -10.94 4.86 30.90
CA ASN A 17 -10.48 4.63 29.55
C ASN A 17 -10.78 3.16 29.27
N ASP A 18 -11.96 2.88 28.73
CA ASP A 18 -12.40 1.54 28.39
C ASP A 18 -11.53 1.09 27.21
N PRO A 19 -10.53 0.21 27.40
CA PRO A 19 -9.73 -0.31 26.32
C PRO A 19 -10.50 -1.48 25.69
N SER A 20 -11.78 -1.29 25.38
CA SER A 20 -12.59 -2.28 24.67
C SER A 20 -12.20 -2.27 23.19
N HIS A 21 -11.39 -3.26 22.84
CA HIS A 21 -10.80 -3.51 21.54
C HIS A 21 -11.83 -3.58 20.40
N SER A 22 -11.85 -2.58 19.51
CA SER A 22 -12.48 -2.71 18.20
C SER A 22 -11.44 -2.61 17.07
N GLY A 23 -10.74 -3.72 16.82
CA GLY A 23 -10.21 -4.08 15.49
C GLY A 23 -9.41 -3.04 14.72
N GLN A 24 -8.59 -2.20 15.38
CA GLN A 24 -7.77 -1.21 14.69
C GLN A 24 -6.63 -1.91 13.93
N ARG A 25 -6.90 -2.32 12.68
CA ARG A 25 -5.81 -2.65 11.76
C ARG A 25 -4.86 -1.44 11.72
N PRO A 26 -3.54 -1.64 11.84
CA PRO A 26 -2.60 -0.53 11.88
C PRO A 26 -2.76 0.31 10.61
N GLY A 27 -3.23 1.54 10.80
CA GLY A 27 -3.54 2.49 9.73
C GLY A 27 -4.99 2.35 9.21
N GLY A 28 -5.74 3.45 9.30
CA GLY A 28 -7.10 3.54 8.75
C GLY A 28 -7.16 3.31 7.22
N PHE A 29 -8.35 3.51 6.63
CA PHE A 29 -8.63 3.21 5.21
C PHE A 29 -7.51 3.62 4.22
N PHE A 30 -6.96 4.83 4.36
CA PHE A 30 -5.91 5.33 3.46
C PHE A 30 -4.60 4.56 3.56
N ALA A 31 -4.17 4.20 4.77
CA ALA A 31 -2.94 3.43 4.96
C ALA A 31 -3.08 2.03 4.35
N LEU A 32 -4.23 1.37 4.60
CA LEU A 32 -4.51 0.07 4.03
C LEU A 32 -4.62 0.11 2.50
N ARG A 33 -5.27 1.15 1.95
CA ARG A 33 -5.32 1.39 0.49
C ARG A 33 -3.93 1.56 -0.09
N MET A 34 -3.09 2.40 0.53
CA MET A 34 -1.71 2.63 0.07
C MET A 34 -0.90 1.33 0.08
N GLN A 35 -1.00 0.53 1.14
CA GLN A 35 -0.33 -0.76 1.22
C GLN A 35 -0.78 -1.71 0.11
N ARG A 36 -2.09 -1.83 -0.12
CA ARG A 36 -2.64 -2.69 -1.18
C ARG A 36 -2.24 -2.21 -2.56
N LEU A 37 -2.28 -0.91 -2.79
CA LEU A 37 -1.88 -0.32 -4.07
C LEU A 37 -0.40 -0.52 -4.34
N ALA A 38 0.46 -0.36 -3.34
CA ALA A 38 1.89 -0.60 -3.48
C ALA A 38 2.21 -2.08 -3.80
N ALA A 39 1.54 -3.02 -3.14
CA ALA A 39 1.68 -4.46 -3.43
C ALA A 39 1.27 -4.78 -4.88
N PHE A 40 0.09 -4.30 -5.29
CA PHE A 40 -0.40 -4.44 -6.66
C PHE A 40 0.57 -3.86 -7.69
N GLU A 41 1.05 -2.62 -7.49
CA GLU A 41 1.98 -1.96 -8.42
C GLU A 41 3.25 -2.80 -8.60
N ARG A 42 3.82 -3.33 -7.51
CA ARG A 42 5.03 -4.14 -7.57
C ARG A 42 4.81 -5.43 -8.36
N GLU A 43 3.74 -6.16 -8.05
CA GLU A 43 3.40 -7.43 -8.71
C GLU A 43 3.12 -7.24 -10.19
N PHE A 44 2.36 -6.19 -10.54
CA PHE A 44 2.03 -5.88 -11.93
C PHE A 44 3.29 -5.59 -12.76
N ILE A 45 4.21 -4.77 -12.24
CA ILE A 45 5.45 -4.42 -12.94
C ILE A 45 6.40 -5.60 -13.03
N ALA A 46 6.51 -6.42 -11.98
CA ALA A 46 7.31 -7.64 -12.01
C ALA A 46 6.82 -8.59 -13.11
N GLY A 47 5.51 -8.84 -13.19
CA GLY A 47 4.93 -9.69 -14.24
C GLY A 47 5.14 -9.14 -15.65
N LEU A 48 5.10 -7.80 -15.84
CA LEU A 48 5.48 -7.18 -17.10
C LEU A 48 6.95 -7.43 -17.45
N LEU A 49 7.86 -7.27 -16.48
CA LEU A 49 9.29 -7.52 -16.70
C LEU A 49 9.58 -8.99 -17.00
N GLU A 50 8.86 -9.93 -16.39
CA GLU A 50 8.95 -11.36 -16.71
C GLU A 50 8.52 -11.64 -18.15
N ARG A 51 7.33 -11.19 -18.55
CA ARG A 51 6.81 -11.38 -19.92
C ARG A 51 7.72 -10.78 -21.00
N HIS A 52 8.30 -9.62 -20.70
CA HIS A 52 9.19 -8.89 -21.62
C HIS A 52 10.67 -9.15 -21.38
N CYS A 53 11.03 -10.15 -20.56
CA CYS A 53 12.42 -10.53 -20.30
C CYS A 53 13.31 -9.35 -19.87
N GLY A 54 12.78 -8.42 -19.09
CA GLY A 54 13.48 -7.22 -18.65
C GLY A 54 13.62 -6.12 -19.71
N ASP A 55 12.91 -6.19 -20.83
CA ASP A 55 12.75 -5.06 -21.77
C ASP A 55 11.73 -4.04 -21.22
N VAL A 56 12.29 -2.97 -20.64
CA VAL A 56 11.51 -1.86 -20.07
C VAL A 56 10.72 -1.09 -21.12
N ALA A 57 11.20 -0.98 -22.36
CA ALA A 57 10.49 -0.24 -23.41
C ALA A 57 9.28 -1.02 -23.92
N ALA A 58 9.42 -2.34 -24.08
CA ALA A 58 8.29 -3.21 -24.43
C ALA A 58 7.26 -3.28 -23.30
N ALA A 59 7.71 -3.47 -22.05
CA ALA A 59 6.85 -3.45 -20.87
C ALA A 59 6.08 -2.12 -20.71
N ALA A 60 6.73 -0.97 -20.96
CA ALA A 60 6.07 0.33 -20.89
C ALA A 60 4.97 0.49 -21.95
N ARG A 61 5.19 -0.02 -23.16
CA ARG A 61 4.19 0.00 -24.24
C ARG A 61 2.98 -0.87 -23.92
N GLU A 62 3.20 -2.09 -23.41
CA GLU A 62 2.10 -2.96 -22.96
C GLU A 62 1.30 -2.32 -21.83
N ALA A 63 1.99 -1.71 -20.86
CA ALA A 63 1.36 -1.02 -19.75
C ALA A 63 0.68 0.31 -20.14
N GLN A 64 0.85 0.77 -21.39
CA GLN A 64 0.41 2.09 -21.86
C GLN A 64 0.95 3.24 -20.99
N LEU A 65 2.18 3.09 -20.50
CA LEU A 65 2.85 4.07 -19.67
C LEU A 65 3.97 4.77 -20.44
N PRO A 66 4.17 6.09 -20.22
CA PRO A 66 5.42 6.72 -20.60
C PRO A 66 6.60 5.98 -19.96
N ARG A 67 7.68 5.77 -20.72
CA ARG A 67 8.86 5.03 -20.26
C ARG A 67 9.45 5.61 -18.97
N GLY A 68 9.46 6.94 -18.83
CA GLY A 68 9.90 7.62 -17.60
C GLY A 68 9.05 7.28 -16.37
N THR A 69 7.73 7.13 -16.55
CA THR A 69 6.82 6.70 -15.48
C THR A 69 7.13 5.29 -15.03
N LEU A 70 7.36 4.36 -15.96
CA LEU A 70 7.73 3.00 -15.60
C LEU A 70 9.05 2.96 -14.81
N TYR A 71 10.08 3.71 -15.24
CA TYR A 71 11.33 3.81 -14.47
C TYR A 71 11.14 4.39 -13.06
N ARG A 72 10.23 5.35 -12.88
CA ARG A 72 9.91 5.88 -11.55
C ARG A 72 9.26 4.82 -10.67
N LEU A 73 8.36 4.01 -11.21
CA LEU A 73 7.73 2.91 -10.47
C LEU A 73 8.74 1.79 -10.15
N LEU A 74 9.65 1.47 -11.07
CA LEU A 74 10.74 0.53 -10.81
C LEU A 74 11.61 0.98 -9.64
N LYS A 75 12.00 2.26 -9.61
CA LYS A 75 12.76 2.84 -8.48
C LYS A 75 11.96 2.81 -7.18
N LYS A 76 10.68 3.19 -7.21
CA LYS A 76 9.77 3.18 -6.05
C LYS A 76 9.68 1.79 -5.40
N HIS A 77 9.69 0.74 -6.21
CA HIS A 77 9.55 -0.65 -5.77
C HIS A 77 10.86 -1.44 -5.76
N SER A 78 12.01 -0.76 -5.95
CA SER A 78 13.35 -1.37 -5.98
C SER A 78 13.49 -2.56 -6.95
N LEU A 79 12.79 -2.51 -8.08
CA LEU A 79 12.83 -3.54 -9.12
C LEU A 79 13.96 -3.25 -10.10
N ASN A 80 14.82 -4.26 -10.34
CA ASN A 80 15.89 -4.18 -11.33
C ASN A 80 15.52 -4.97 -12.60
N PRO A 81 15.27 -4.30 -13.75
CA PRO A 81 14.93 -4.97 -15.00
C PRO A 81 15.95 -6.02 -15.47
N LYS A 82 17.24 -5.82 -15.13
CA LYS A 82 18.29 -6.77 -15.52
C LYS A 82 18.14 -8.14 -14.86
N ALA A 83 17.51 -8.20 -13.68
CA ALA A 83 17.28 -9.47 -12.98
C ALA A 83 16.28 -10.38 -13.73
N PHE A 84 15.47 -9.82 -14.62
CA PHE A 84 14.47 -10.55 -15.41
C PHE A 84 14.99 -10.99 -16.78
N ARG A 85 16.23 -10.61 -17.14
CA ARG A 85 16.89 -11.06 -18.37
C ARG A 85 17.47 -12.45 -18.13
N GLY A 86 16.92 -13.48 -18.78
CA GLY A 86 17.42 -14.86 -18.67
C GLY A 86 16.49 -15.84 -17.94
N THR A 87 15.41 -15.36 -17.31
CA THR A 87 14.28 -16.23 -16.95
C THR A 87 13.43 -16.44 -18.20
N GLN A 88 13.92 -17.29 -19.11
CA GLN A 88 13.00 -17.95 -20.04
C GLN A 88 12.42 -19.13 -19.26
N PRO A 89 11.09 -19.27 -19.12
CA PRO A 89 10.55 -20.57 -18.77
C PRO A 89 10.97 -21.48 -19.93
N SER A 90 11.92 -22.38 -19.66
CA SER A 90 12.27 -23.46 -20.56
C SER A 90 10.99 -24.24 -20.81
N VAL A 91 10.31 -23.94 -21.92
CA VAL A 91 9.26 -24.78 -22.45
C VAL A 91 9.94 -26.09 -22.85
N THR A 92 9.84 -27.08 -21.98
CA THR A 92 10.21 -28.47 -22.25
C THR A 92 9.39 -28.92 -23.45
N SER A 93 10.03 -28.98 -24.63
CA SER A 93 9.53 -29.74 -25.76
C SER A 93 9.28 -31.18 -25.30
N VAL A 94 8.01 -31.60 -25.38
CA VAL A 94 7.58 -33.00 -25.39
C VAL A 94 7.20 -33.35 -26.83
#